data_AF-A0A9E6JCH4-F1
#
_entry.id   AF-A0A9E6JCH4-F1
#
_cell.length_a   1.000
_cell.length_b   1.000
_cell.length_c   1.000
_cell.angle_alpha   90.00
_cell.angle_beta   90.00
_cell.angle_gamma   90.00
#
_symmetry.space_group_name_H-M   'P 1'
#
loop_
_entity.id
_entity.type
_entity.pdbx_description
1 polymer ?
#
loop_
_entity_poly.entity_id
_entity_poly.type
_entity_poly.pdbx_seq_one_letter_code
_entity_poly.pdbx_strand_id
1 'polypeptide(L)'
;MTYLNDTNGKLLVRLARILEADSEHHKVKVAFGNSATEEPTWASIGRGFTKTEIHMAIDNQLTCKIEFVGDDLAKPILTDIYFSLLSEETLIIKADKITLEGTESLTLKSQQASTQYDARSGRITSKADYIASRAEKLQTLQAQKIDLN
;
A
#
# COMPACT_ATOMS: atom_id res chain seq x y z
N MET A 1 -21.15 -14.77 1.77
CA MET A 1 -21.11 -13.42 1.16
C MET A 1 -21.19 -12.43 2.31
N THR A 2 -20.07 -11.84 2.71
CA THR A 2 -19.99 -11.06 3.96
C THR A 2 -19.98 -9.58 3.61
N TYR A 3 -21.08 -8.89 3.89
CA TYR A 3 -21.19 -7.44 3.74
C TYR A 3 -20.67 -6.77 5.02
N LEU A 4 -19.69 -5.86 4.90
CA LEU A 4 -19.33 -4.96 5.98
C LEU A 4 -20.34 -3.80 5.95
N ASN A 5 -21.35 -3.86 6.81
CA ASN A 5 -22.33 -2.78 6.97
C ASN A 5 -21.74 -1.71 7.89
N ASP A 6 -21.57 -0.49 7.37
CA ASP A 6 -21.41 0.72 8.18
C ASP A 6 -22.72 1.52 8.15
N THR A 7 -23.16 1.98 9.32
CA THR A 7 -24.48 2.55 9.61
C THR A 7 -24.49 4.07 9.43
N ASN A 8 -24.35 4.56 8.19
CA ASN A 8 -24.76 5.92 7.78
C ASN A 8 -24.70 6.05 6.25
N GLY A 9 -25.85 5.97 5.57
CA GLY A 9 -25.97 6.16 4.11
C GLY A 9 -25.14 5.16 3.30
N LYS A 10 -25.63 3.91 3.17
CA LYS A 10 -24.91 2.76 2.62
C LYS A 10 -24.27 3.06 1.25
N LEU A 11 -22.95 3.26 1.24
CA LEU A 11 -22.14 2.91 0.09
C LEU A 11 -21.93 1.40 0.16
N LEU A 12 -22.47 0.68 -0.81
CA LEU A 12 -22.14 -0.73 -0.95
C LEU A 12 -20.68 -0.81 -1.39
N VAL A 13 -19.88 -1.61 -0.67
CA VAL A 13 -18.44 -1.76 -0.88
C VAL A 13 -18.08 -3.22 -1.07
N ARG A 14 -17.20 -3.50 -2.03
CA ARG A 14 -16.67 -4.85 -2.29
C ARG A 14 -15.17 -4.82 -2.56
N LEU A 15 -14.50 -5.92 -2.21
CA LEU A 15 -13.10 -6.13 -2.53
C LEU A 15 -12.96 -6.91 -3.86
N ALA A 16 -11.99 -6.52 -4.67
CA ALA A 16 -11.75 -7.09 -5.99
C ALA A 16 -10.26 -7.11 -6.34
N ARG A 17 -9.91 -7.72 -7.47
CA ARG A 17 -8.61 -7.59 -8.14
C ARG A 17 -8.81 -7.00 -9.52
N ILE A 18 -7.88 -6.16 -9.97
CA ILE A 18 -7.90 -5.64 -11.33
C ILE A 18 -7.31 -6.69 -12.27
N LEU A 19 -8.00 -6.97 -13.36
CA LEU A 19 -7.58 -7.93 -14.39
C LEU A 19 -6.97 -7.23 -15.59
N GLU A 20 -7.59 -6.15 -16.05
CA GLU A 20 -7.13 -5.35 -17.19
C GLU A 20 -7.64 -3.91 -17.07
N ALA A 21 -6.96 -2.99 -17.78
CA ALA A 21 -7.38 -1.60 -17.96
C ALA A 21 -7.82 -1.38 -19.41
N ASP A 22 -8.76 -0.46 -19.63
CA ASP A 22 -9.14 -0.06 -20.99
C ASP A 22 -8.03 0.78 -21.65
N SER A 23 -8.10 0.93 -22.98
CA SER A 23 -7.08 1.66 -23.75
C SER A 23 -6.94 3.14 -23.33
N GLU A 24 -8.06 3.74 -22.93
CA GLU A 24 -8.16 5.15 -22.56
C GLU A 24 -7.86 5.41 -21.08
N HIS A 25 -7.66 4.37 -20.26
CA HIS A 25 -7.38 4.47 -18.82
C HIS A 25 -8.49 5.15 -18.01
N HIS A 26 -9.74 4.94 -18.39
CA HIS A 26 -10.91 5.44 -17.65
C HIS A 26 -11.60 4.32 -16.86
N LYS A 27 -11.36 3.06 -17.25
CA LYS A 27 -12.03 1.90 -16.67
C LYS A 27 -11.07 0.76 -16.43
N VAL A 28 -11.37 -0.01 -15.40
CA VAL A 28 -10.68 -1.25 -15.07
C VAL A 28 -11.68 -2.38 -15.02
N LYS A 29 -11.29 -3.55 -15.51
CA LYS A 29 -12.07 -4.77 -15.35
C LYS A 29 -11.64 -5.44 -14.06
N VAL A 30 -12.61 -5.73 -13.20
CA VAL A 30 -12.35 -6.24 -11.85
C VAL A 30 -13.05 -7.57 -11.62
N ALA A 31 -12.36 -8.46 -10.91
CA ALA A 31 -12.91 -9.73 -10.43
C ALA A 31 -13.12 -9.65 -8.91
N PHE A 32 -14.32 -9.95 -8.45
CA PHE A 32 -14.69 -9.89 -7.03
C PHE A 32 -14.46 -11.24 -6.34
N GLY A 33 -13.75 -11.23 -5.20
CA GLY A 33 -13.54 -12.42 -4.36
C GLY A 33 -12.84 -13.61 -5.03
N ASN A 34 -12.88 -14.77 -4.34
CA ASN A 34 -12.27 -16.04 -4.79
C ASN A 34 -13.28 -17.00 -5.46
N SER A 35 -14.49 -16.53 -5.77
CA SER A 35 -15.52 -17.39 -6.37
C SER A 35 -15.39 -17.39 -7.89
N ALA A 36 -15.12 -18.57 -8.46
CA ALA A 36 -15.03 -18.81 -9.91
C ALA A 36 -16.34 -18.53 -10.70
N THR A 37 -17.40 -18.05 -10.04
CA THR A 37 -18.75 -17.95 -10.57
C THR A 37 -19.21 -16.52 -10.84
N GLU A 38 -18.44 -15.50 -10.46
CA GLU A 38 -18.81 -14.11 -10.71
C GLU A 38 -18.07 -13.57 -11.94
N GLU A 39 -18.83 -13.08 -12.91
CA GLU A 39 -18.26 -12.51 -14.12
C GLU A 39 -17.51 -11.20 -13.81
N PRO A 40 -16.29 -11.04 -14.33
CA PRO A 40 -15.57 -9.79 -14.23
C PRO A 40 -16.38 -8.60 -14.78
N THR A 41 -16.38 -7.50 -14.04
CA THR A 41 -17.17 -6.31 -14.38
C THR A 41 -16.27 -5.10 -14.63
N TRP A 42 -16.66 -4.22 -15.54
CA TRP A 42 -15.98 -2.96 -15.76
C TRP A 42 -16.37 -1.93 -14.71
N ALA A 43 -15.38 -1.40 -13.99
CA ALA A 43 -15.51 -0.33 -13.02
C ALA A 43 -14.84 0.96 -13.53
N SER A 44 -15.46 2.09 -13.26
CA SER A 44 -14.86 3.41 -13.53
C SER A 44 -13.74 3.68 -12.52
N ILE A 45 -12.69 4.36 -12.95
CA ILE A 45 -11.62 4.79 -12.07
C ILE A 45 -12.06 6.07 -11.33
N GLY A 46 -12.23 6.00 -10.01
CA GLY A 46 -12.78 7.10 -9.20
C GLY A 46 -11.76 8.10 -8.67
N ARG A 47 -10.48 7.72 -8.59
CA ARG A 47 -9.37 8.59 -8.17
C ARG A 47 -8.38 8.78 -9.32
N GLY A 48 -7.51 9.77 -9.23
CA GLY A 48 -6.46 10.03 -10.22
C GLY A 48 -5.32 9.01 -10.22
N PHE A 49 -5.62 7.71 -10.23
CA PHE A 49 -4.61 6.66 -10.34
C PHE A 49 -3.89 6.76 -11.69
N THR A 50 -2.57 6.83 -11.63
CA THR A 50 -1.70 6.81 -12.80
C THR A 50 -1.77 5.46 -13.51
N LYS A 51 -1.33 5.43 -14.78
CA LYS A 51 -1.16 4.17 -15.52
C LYS A 51 -0.28 3.19 -14.77
N THR A 52 0.84 3.66 -14.22
CA THR A 52 1.79 2.83 -13.49
C THR A 52 1.18 2.20 -12.25
N GLU A 53 0.36 2.91 -11.47
CA GLU A 53 -0.29 2.36 -10.28
C GLU A 53 -1.28 1.24 -10.61
N ILE A 54 -2.04 1.38 -11.69
CA ILE A 54 -2.98 0.34 -12.14
C ILE A 54 -2.24 -0.88 -12.67
N HIS A 55 -1.18 -0.70 -13.48
CA HIS A 55 -0.38 -1.82 -13.98
C HIS A 55 0.30 -2.55 -12.82
N MET A 56 0.85 -1.81 -11.85
CA MET A 56 1.40 -2.40 -10.64
C MET A 56 0.34 -3.21 -9.86
N ALA A 57 -0.90 -2.73 -9.79
CA ALA A 57 -1.99 -3.46 -9.15
C ALA A 57 -2.36 -4.76 -9.89
N ILE A 58 -2.32 -4.73 -11.23
CA ILE A 58 -2.55 -5.91 -12.09
C ILE A 58 -1.40 -6.91 -11.89
N ASP A 59 -0.16 -6.47 -12.07
CA ASP A 59 1.03 -7.32 -12.06
C ASP A 59 1.22 -8.05 -10.72
N ASN A 60 0.85 -7.40 -9.62
CA ASN A 60 0.98 -7.93 -8.26
C ASN A 60 -0.36 -8.45 -7.69
N GLN A 61 -1.42 -8.54 -8.51
CA GLN A 61 -2.75 -9.00 -8.10
C GLN A 61 -3.28 -8.34 -6.82
N LEU A 62 -3.05 -7.03 -6.68
CA LEU A 62 -3.37 -6.28 -5.48
C LEU A 62 -4.87 -6.27 -5.20
N THR A 63 -5.23 -6.30 -3.92
CA THR A 63 -6.63 -6.17 -3.50
C THR A 63 -7.06 -4.72 -3.66
N CYS A 64 -8.22 -4.50 -4.25
CA CYS A 64 -8.77 -3.18 -4.55
C CYS A 64 -10.15 -3.02 -3.90
N LYS A 65 -10.50 -1.79 -3.55
CA LYS A 65 -11.83 -1.42 -3.05
C LYS A 65 -12.68 -0.88 -4.19
N ILE A 66 -13.87 -1.46 -4.34
CA ILE A 66 -14.89 -1.04 -5.29
C ILE A 66 -16.09 -0.53 -4.51
N GLU A 67 -16.51 0.69 -4.80
CA GLU A 67 -17.72 1.31 -4.25
C GLU A 67 -18.80 1.38 -5.32
N PHE A 68 -20.06 1.32 -4.90
CA PHE A 68 -21.22 1.41 -5.77
C PHE A 68 -22.05 2.63 -5.40
N VAL A 69 -22.38 3.44 -6.40
CA VAL A 69 -23.12 4.70 -6.20
C VAL A 69 -24.57 4.38 -5.87
N GLY A 70 -25.06 4.81 -4.70
CA GLY A 70 -26.49 4.77 -4.37
C GLY A 70 -27.12 3.37 -4.45
N ASP A 71 -26.43 2.35 -3.93
CA ASP A 71 -26.80 0.93 -3.99
C ASP A 71 -26.97 0.35 -5.42
N ASP A 72 -26.56 1.08 -6.47
CA ASP A 72 -26.62 0.63 -7.87
C ASP A 72 -25.40 -0.25 -8.22
N LEU A 73 -25.61 -1.57 -8.22
CA LEU A 73 -24.58 -2.56 -8.58
C LEU A 73 -24.09 -2.42 -10.03
N ALA A 74 -24.79 -1.70 -10.90
CA ALA A 74 -24.35 -1.49 -12.28
C ALA A 74 -23.29 -0.39 -12.43
N LYS A 75 -22.97 0.34 -11.35
CA LYS A 75 -22.01 1.47 -11.37
C LYS A 75 -20.87 1.28 -10.36
N PRO A 76 -19.99 0.28 -10.56
CA PRO A 76 -18.81 0.10 -9.73
C PRO A 76 -17.77 1.19 -10.00
N ILE A 77 -17.12 1.65 -8.93
CA ILE A 77 -16.06 2.65 -8.95
C ILE A 77 -14.86 2.14 -8.16
N LEU A 78 -13.67 2.11 -8.77
CA LEU A 78 -12.41 1.84 -8.08
C LEU A 78 -12.03 3.06 -7.23
N THR A 79 -11.96 2.87 -5.91
CA THR A 79 -11.65 3.96 -4.97
C THR A 79 -10.33 3.79 -4.24
N ASP A 80 -9.89 2.55 -3.98
CA ASP A 80 -8.61 2.28 -3.30
C ASP A 80 -7.92 1.05 -3.91
N ILE A 81 -6.58 1.08 -3.93
CA ILE A 81 -5.72 -0.07 -4.23
C ILE A 81 -4.92 -0.35 -2.97
N TYR A 82 -5.10 -1.53 -2.39
CA TYR A 82 -4.42 -1.95 -1.17
C TYR A 82 -3.17 -2.76 -1.49
N PHE A 83 -2.05 -2.29 -0.97
CA PHE A 83 -0.84 -3.08 -0.85
C PHE A 83 -0.98 -3.99 0.37
N SER A 84 -1.43 -5.23 0.15
CA SER A 84 -1.42 -6.24 1.21
C SER A 84 -0.79 -7.51 0.70
N LEU A 85 0.41 -7.79 1.20
CA LEU A 85 1.18 -9.00 0.89
C LEU A 85 0.99 -10.04 2.01
N LEU A 86 -0.26 -10.25 2.43
CA LEU A 86 -0.58 -11.17 3.53
C LEU A 86 -0.20 -12.64 3.22
N SER A 87 0.09 -12.97 1.95
CA SER A 87 0.38 -14.35 1.51
C SER A 87 1.67 -14.52 0.70
N GLU A 88 2.50 -13.48 0.52
CA GLU A 88 3.76 -13.62 -0.22
C GLU A 88 4.96 -13.62 0.73
N GLU A 89 5.87 -14.58 0.53
CA GLU A 89 7.06 -14.74 1.36
C GLU A 89 8.05 -13.57 1.22
N THR A 90 8.02 -12.82 0.10
CA THR A 90 8.98 -11.75 -0.18
C THR A 90 8.44 -10.71 -1.18
N LEU A 91 8.60 -9.42 -0.87
CA LEU A 91 8.47 -8.30 -1.81
C LEU A 91 9.85 -7.83 -2.26
N ILE A 92 10.08 -7.73 -3.57
CA ILE A 92 11.32 -7.18 -4.13
C ILE A 92 11.03 -5.87 -4.86
N ILE A 93 11.49 -4.74 -4.29
CA ILE A 93 11.42 -3.42 -4.93
C ILE A 93 12.73 -3.18 -5.70
N LYS A 94 12.67 -3.16 -7.04
CA LYS A 94 13.82 -2.81 -7.91
C LYS A 94 13.52 -1.55 -8.69
N ALA A 95 14.36 -0.54 -8.57
CA ALA A 95 14.27 0.69 -9.33
C ALA A 95 15.63 1.39 -9.38
N ASP A 96 15.85 2.24 -10.39
CA ASP A 96 17.03 3.12 -10.45
C ASP A 96 17.06 4.11 -9.27
N LYS A 97 15.88 4.49 -8.74
CA LYS A 97 15.72 5.32 -7.53
C LYS A 97 14.48 4.90 -6.75
N ILE A 98 14.61 4.78 -5.43
CA ILE A 98 13.50 4.56 -4.49
C ILE A 98 13.39 5.77 -3.56
N THR A 99 12.18 6.26 -3.31
CA THR A 99 11.91 7.35 -2.36
C THR A 99 10.70 6.96 -1.52
N LEU A 100 10.87 6.96 -0.19
CA LEU A 100 9.83 6.66 0.80
C LEU A 100 9.57 7.95 1.59
N GLU A 101 8.37 8.50 1.47
CA GLU A 101 7.97 9.76 2.10
C GLU A 101 6.81 9.54 3.08
N GLY A 102 6.94 10.09 4.28
CA GLY A 102 5.89 10.15 5.28
C GLY A 102 5.84 11.54 5.90
N THR A 103 4.65 12.10 6.05
CA THR A 103 4.45 13.48 6.54
C THR A 103 4.61 13.60 8.06
N GLU A 104 4.27 12.54 8.80
CA GLU A 104 4.36 12.52 10.27
C GLU A 104 5.50 11.62 10.77
N SER A 105 5.53 10.38 10.30
CA SER A 105 6.57 9.43 10.64
C SER A 105 6.78 8.39 9.55
N LEU A 106 7.98 7.82 9.50
CA LEU A 106 8.32 6.65 8.68
C LEU A 106 8.96 5.61 9.60
N THR A 107 8.48 4.36 9.55
CA THR A 107 9.06 3.25 10.33
C THR A 107 9.45 2.12 9.39
N LEU A 108 10.73 1.76 9.41
CA LEU A 108 11.27 0.57 8.77
C LEU A 108 11.57 -0.44 9.86
N LYS A 109 10.92 -1.61 9.84
CA LYS A 109 11.01 -2.60 10.92
C LYS A 109 11.12 -4.02 10.37
N SER A 110 12.01 -4.81 10.97
CA SER A 110 12.04 -6.26 10.91
C SER A 110 11.72 -6.83 12.30
N GLN A 111 11.79 -8.16 12.47
CA GLN A 111 11.48 -8.80 13.76
C GLN A 111 12.35 -8.26 14.91
N GLN A 112 13.65 -8.08 14.68
CA GLN A 112 14.63 -7.73 15.71
C GLN A 112 15.26 -6.35 15.55
N ALA A 113 14.98 -5.64 14.44
CA ALA A 113 15.54 -4.33 14.19
C ALA A 113 14.47 -3.34 13.72
N SER A 114 14.63 -2.06 14.06
CA SER A 114 13.76 -0.99 13.58
C SER A 114 14.50 0.34 13.48
N THR A 115 14.15 1.13 12.48
CA THR A 115 14.50 2.54 12.37
C THR A 115 13.22 3.36 12.20
N GLN A 116 13.05 4.36 13.06
CA GLN A 116 11.93 5.28 13.02
C GLN A 116 12.43 6.69 12.75
N TYR A 117 11.81 7.35 11.78
CA TYR A 117 11.98 8.77 11.44
C TYR A 117 10.74 9.51 11.94
N ASP A 118 10.94 10.54 12.75
CA ASP A 118 9.87 11.37 13.31
C ASP A 118 10.00 12.81 12.79
N ALA A 119 9.00 13.27 12.04
CA ALA A 119 9.05 14.58 11.41
C ALA A 119 8.95 15.72 12.43
N ARG A 120 8.20 15.53 13.52
CA ARG A 120 7.97 16.55 14.54
C ARG A 120 9.24 16.90 15.31
N SER A 121 10.06 15.90 15.59
CA SER A 121 11.30 16.05 16.37
C SER A 121 12.57 16.06 15.52
N GLY A 122 12.47 15.70 14.23
CA GLY A 122 13.62 15.50 13.35
C GLY A 122 14.50 14.33 13.78
N ARG A 123 14.00 13.45 14.66
CA ARG A 123 14.78 12.40 15.29
C ARG A 123 14.73 11.11 14.49
N ILE A 124 15.89 10.46 14.39
CA ILE A 124 16.01 9.08 13.91
C ILE A 124 16.30 8.19 15.13
N THR A 125 15.48 7.17 15.35
CA THR A 125 15.69 6.17 16.40
C THR A 125 15.93 4.81 15.78
N SER A 126 17.12 4.25 15.98
CA SER A 126 17.46 2.88 15.59
C SER A 126 17.49 1.98 16.82
N LYS A 127 16.88 0.79 16.72
CA LYS A 127 16.90 -0.27 17.73
C LYS A 127 17.26 -1.58 17.05
N ALA A 128 18.21 -2.31 17.62
CA ALA A 128 18.56 -3.67 17.23
C ALA A 128 19.37 -4.32 18.36
N ASP A 129 19.44 -5.65 18.38
CA ASP A 129 20.31 -6.39 19.32
C ASP A 129 21.80 -6.08 19.07
N TYR A 130 22.17 -5.87 17.81
CA TYR A 130 23.51 -5.49 17.39
C TYR A 130 23.45 -4.34 16.37
N ILE A 131 24.12 -3.23 16.67
CA ILE A 131 24.24 -2.10 15.75
C ILE A 131 25.71 -1.95 15.34
N ALA A 132 26.02 -2.28 14.08
CA ALA A 132 27.31 -2.00 13.46
C ALA A 132 27.17 -0.81 12.50
N SER A 133 27.84 0.30 12.80
CA SER A 133 27.91 1.47 11.91
C SER A 133 29.29 1.52 11.26
N ARG A 134 29.32 1.58 9.92
CA ARG A 134 30.53 1.83 9.13
C ARG A 134 30.23 3.02 8.22
N ALA A 135 31.07 4.03 8.27
CA ALA A 135 31.00 5.16 7.36
C ALA A 135 32.29 5.18 6.52
N GLU A 136 32.16 5.41 5.21
CA GLU A 136 33.30 5.59 4.30
C GLU A 136 34.04 6.93 4.56
N LYS A 137 33.39 7.85 5.28
CA LYS A 137 33.92 9.16 5.69
C LYS A 137 33.80 9.35 7.20
N LEU A 138 34.29 10.49 7.68
CA LEU A 138 34.25 10.91 9.08
C LEU A 138 32.80 10.97 9.59
N GLN A 139 32.50 10.16 10.61
CA GLN A 139 31.23 10.20 11.33
C GLN A 139 31.44 10.94 12.65
N THR A 140 30.88 12.14 12.77
CA THR A 140 30.92 12.90 14.02
C THR A 140 29.77 12.46 14.90
N LEU A 141 30.07 11.67 15.94
CA LEU A 141 29.13 11.35 17.00
C LEU A 141 29.27 12.40 18.11
N GLN A 142 28.40 13.41 18.11
CA GLN A 142 28.23 14.31 19.26
C GLN A 142 27.12 13.77 20.14
N ALA A 143 27.48 13.14 21.26
CA ALA A 143 26.53 12.57 22.20
C ALA A 143 26.68 13.24 23.57
N GLN A 144 25.56 13.51 24.23
CA GLN A 144 25.55 13.87 25.66
C GLN A 144 25.84 12.67 26.57
N LYS A 145 25.48 11.46 26.13
CA LYS A 145 25.74 10.20 26.85
C LYS A 145 25.87 9.06 25.84
N ILE A 146 26.96 8.31 25.94
CA ILE A 146 27.14 7.04 25.24
C ILE A 146 27.32 5.99 26.32
N ASP A 147 26.33 5.13 26.50
CA ASP A 147 26.48 3.94 27.34
C ASP A 147 27.00 2.81 26.44
N LEU A 148 28.28 2.47 26.61
CA LEU A 148 28.91 1.29 26.04
C LEU A 148 28.97 0.24 27.15
N ASN A 149 28.44 -0.96 26.90
CA ASN A 149 28.59 -2.11 27.81
C ASN A 149 29.96 -2.76 27.62
#